data_AF-A0A7L2AFT0-F1
#
_entry.id   AF-A0A7L2AFT0-F1
#
_cell.length_a   1.000
_cell.length_b   1.000
_cell.length_c   1.000
_cell.angle_alpha   90.00
_cell.angle_beta   90.00
_cell.angle_gamma   90.00
#
_symmetry.space_group_name_H-M   'P 1'
#
loop_
_entity.id
_entity.type
_entity.pdbx_description
1 polymer ?
#
loop_
_entity_poly.entity_id
_entity_poly.type
_entity_poly.pdbx_seq_one_letter_code
_entity_poly.pdbx_strand_id
1 'polypeptide(L)'
;ISTNALMEQLGLKYQQRPWTETLKLVHFCMDKPLQQPASSAPDGPLLSCMEKIERTLNAKSLFSVVNRLESLSKEKGLNVHVSPSGTACYITSTEFNIEVQLEKDGKVVDVKLAHLGEAPVVCDDLVQYLRTKNYDAFGKILEDLSNLYQIPGNSEMKAKGYIALQALEKDLYSMSLLDRTQDVNRVTEVLHGKVGHLVPRTGGTPMNIEFYISPYQVLEEELNPGSQISGTKTAVTLEGTDTLHKLPLFPLLVDSQTGKDSNPVFLPLTDELSMDLPACFVLKFHQPIPMSSLSIEKLQRIPITGLTPAPLYELIVQSTLQEEFSEDLSTHKSCFFVSLPDCPKHCYFINRGSGKSDFSTGALVSKIPFSHPKCVPGVIEILRHQVAYNTLISSCVSEKHINEDDSELLYFEVLPHKNTSFSVFFLHPVEDNLACVIIDVINSREVQCCLHLNPRDQPLNSDNDFIARAVKRCMSVPVVMRAVLRNAARMKADS
;
A
#
# COMPACT_ATOMS: atom_id res chain seq x y z
N ILE A 1 27.24 -61.85 29.67
CA ILE A 1 27.86 -61.90 28.32
C ILE A 1 28.24 -60.47 27.97
N SER A 2 29.52 -60.19 27.68
CA SER A 2 29.95 -58.83 27.27
C SER A 2 29.20 -58.41 26.00
N THR A 3 28.75 -57.15 25.91
CA THR A 3 28.05 -56.60 24.73
C THR A 3 28.80 -56.87 23.43
N ASN A 4 30.13 -56.90 23.48
CA ASN A 4 30.97 -57.23 22.33
C ASN A 4 30.84 -58.70 21.90
N ALA A 5 30.74 -59.64 22.85
CA ALA A 5 30.52 -61.06 22.53
C ALA A 5 29.11 -61.33 21.97
N LEU A 6 28.14 -60.50 22.35
CA LEU A 6 26.76 -60.58 21.85
C LEU A 6 26.64 -60.00 20.43
N MET A 7 27.36 -58.91 20.15
CA MET A 7 27.49 -58.31 18.82
C MET A 7 28.26 -59.21 17.85
N GLU A 8 29.27 -59.93 18.33
CA GLU A 8 30.04 -60.88 17.53
C GLU A 8 29.22 -62.14 17.20
N GLN A 9 28.41 -62.64 18.15
CA GLN A 9 27.44 -63.71 17.89
C GLN A 9 26.32 -63.27 16.94
N LEU A 10 25.86 -62.02 17.01
CA LEU A 10 24.90 -61.45 16.04
C LEU A 10 25.54 -61.32 14.65
N GLY A 11 26.78 -60.85 14.57
CA GLY A 11 27.54 -60.74 13.32
C GLY A 11 27.68 -62.09 12.62
N LEU A 12 28.07 -63.14 13.36
CA LEU A 12 28.17 -64.51 12.85
C LEU A 12 26.80 -65.09 12.45
N LYS A 13 25.72 -64.77 13.18
CA LYS A 13 24.36 -65.26 12.91
C LYS A 13 23.74 -64.68 11.63
N TYR A 14 24.14 -63.47 11.23
CA TYR A 14 23.58 -62.76 10.07
C TYR A 14 24.50 -62.72 8.85
N GLN A 15 25.75 -63.18 8.97
CA GLN A 15 26.71 -63.24 7.85
C GLN A 15 26.28 -64.17 6.70
N GLN A 16 25.42 -65.16 6.98
CA GLN A 16 24.96 -66.18 6.02
C GLN A 16 23.53 -65.91 5.49
N ARG A 17 22.89 -64.80 5.88
CA ARG A 17 21.51 -64.52 5.44
C ARG A 17 21.50 -63.68 4.16
N PRO A 18 20.69 -64.05 3.15
CA PRO A 18 20.49 -63.22 1.97
C PRO A 18 19.95 -61.85 2.37
N TRP A 19 20.51 -60.78 1.78
CA TRP A 19 20.14 -59.38 2.05
C TRP A 19 18.63 -59.12 1.96
N THR A 20 17.94 -59.90 1.13
CA THR A 20 16.49 -59.90 0.93
C THR A 20 15.70 -60.26 2.19
N GLU A 21 16.20 -61.14 3.07
CA GLU A 21 15.53 -61.45 4.33
C GLU A 21 15.78 -60.38 5.40
N THR A 22 16.96 -59.77 5.40
CA THR A 22 17.30 -58.64 6.27
C THR A 22 16.40 -57.44 5.95
N LEU A 23 16.18 -57.15 4.66
CA LEU A 23 15.24 -56.11 4.23
C LEU A 23 13.80 -56.38 4.65
N LYS A 24 13.33 -57.63 4.56
CA LYS A 24 11.99 -58.01 5.03
C LYS A 24 11.84 -57.84 6.54
N LEU A 25 12.88 -58.13 7.31
CA LEU A 25 12.86 -57.95 8.76
C LEU A 25 12.82 -56.46 9.13
N VAL A 26 13.58 -55.61 8.42
CA VAL A 26 13.57 -54.16 8.62
C VAL A 26 12.20 -53.57 8.27
N HIS A 27 11.61 -53.95 7.12
CA HIS A 27 10.26 -53.56 6.75
C HIS A 27 9.22 -54.03 7.77
N PHE A 28 9.32 -55.26 8.26
CA PHE A 28 8.41 -55.80 9.28
C PHE A 28 8.52 -55.08 10.64
N CYS A 29 9.71 -54.59 11.00
CA CYS A 29 9.90 -53.77 12.19
C CYS A 29 9.41 -52.32 12.02
N MET A 30 9.44 -51.79 10.80
CA MET A 30 8.92 -50.46 10.48
C MET A 30 7.40 -50.43 10.31
N ASP A 31 6.78 -51.52 9.85
CA ASP A 31 5.33 -51.61 9.59
C ASP A 31 4.49 -51.90 10.84
N LYS A 32 5.10 -52.16 12.01
CA LYS A 32 4.33 -52.27 13.26
C LYS A 32 4.24 -50.91 13.94
N PRO A 33 3.05 -50.27 14.00
CA PRO A 33 2.87 -49.09 14.81
C PRO A 33 2.97 -49.50 16.28
N LEU A 34 4.05 -49.08 16.94
CA LEU A 34 4.16 -49.18 18.39
C LEU A 34 3.01 -48.38 19.01
N GLN A 35 2.10 -49.08 19.67
CA GLN A 35 1.22 -48.51 20.68
C GLN A 35 2.09 -47.69 21.64
N GLN A 36 1.84 -46.38 21.70
CA GLN A 36 2.51 -45.49 22.64
C GLN A 36 2.19 -45.88 24.10
N PRO A 37 3.05 -45.53 25.06
CA PRO A 37 2.91 -44.20 25.68
C PRO A 37 4.23 -43.44 25.91
N ALA A 38 4.13 -42.13 25.66
CA ALA A 38 4.76 -40.99 26.35
C ALA A 38 6.30 -40.84 26.44
N SER A 39 6.71 -39.74 25.79
CA SER A 39 7.72 -38.73 26.20
C SER A 39 9.16 -38.89 25.70
N SER A 40 9.63 -37.78 25.10
CA SER A 40 10.95 -37.48 24.53
C SER A 40 11.29 -38.15 23.19
N ALA A 41 10.78 -37.58 22.08
CA ALA A 41 11.30 -37.88 20.75
C ALA A 41 12.48 -36.94 20.43
N PRO A 42 13.72 -37.45 20.20
CA PRO A 42 14.84 -36.67 19.68
C PRO A 42 14.68 -36.31 18.19
N ASP A 43 13.59 -36.78 17.56
CA ASP A 43 13.43 -36.76 16.11
C ASP A 43 12.69 -35.54 15.57
N GLY A 44 12.21 -34.62 16.42
CA GLY A 44 11.52 -33.39 15.99
C GLY A 44 12.32 -32.53 15.00
N PRO A 45 13.62 -32.25 15.25
CA PRO A 45 14.44 -31.49 14.31
C PRO A 45 14.73 -32.25 13.02
N LEU A 46 14.88 -33.57 13.10
CA LEU A 46 15.24 -34.43 11.97
C LEU A 46 14.04 -34.66 11.05
N LEU A 47 12.85 -34.91 11.60
CA LEU A 47 11.58 -34.90 10.87
C LEU A 47 11.30 -33.52 10.27
N SER A 48 11.47 -32.43 11.02
CA SER A 48 11.30 -31.08 10.46
C SER A 48 12.28 -30.79 9.33
N CYS A 49 13.53 -31.25 9.44
CA CYS A 49 14.56 -31.11 8.42
C CYS A 49 14.27 -31.99 7.21
N MET A 50 13.85 -33.25 7.40
CA MET A 50 13.40 -34.15 6.34
C MET A 50 12.17 -33.60 5.62
N GLU A 51 11.18 -33.09 6.34
CA GLU A 51 10.02 -32.42 5.73
C GLU A 51 10.44 -31.16 4.98
N LYS A 52 11.39 -30.36 5.49
CA LYS A 52 11.93 -29.19 4.76
C LYS A 52 12.68 -29.62 3.50
N ILE A 53 13.50 -30.66 3.59
CA ILE A 53 14.28 -31.21 2.46
C ILE A 53 13.34 -31.85 1.43
N GLU A 54 12.32 -32.58 1.86
CA GLU A 54 11.32 -33.22 1.01
C GLU A 54 10.40 -32.19 0.35
N ARG A 55 9.98 -31.13 1.06
CA ARG A 55 9.34 -29.95 0.46
C ARG A 55 10.25 -29.29 -0.58
N THR A 56 11.56 -29.22 -0.33
CA THR A 56 12.54 -28.59 -1.23
C THR A 56 12.87 -29.46 -2.45
N LEU A 57 12.89 -30.79 -2.29
CA LEU A 57 13.12 -31.77 -3.36
C LEU A 57 11.89 -31.95 -4.24
N ASN A 58 10.70 -31.99 -3.64
CA ASN A 58 9.43 -32.08 -4.37
C ASN A 58 9.10 -30.79 -5.12
N ALA A 59 9.63 -29.63 -4.72
CA ALA A 59 9.41 -28.34 -5.40
C ALA A 59 9.83 -28.29 -6.89
N LYS A 60 10.43 -29.35 -7.45
CA LYS A 60 10.77 -29.49 -8.88
C LYS A 60 9.90 -30.49 -9.64
N SER A 61 8.95 -31.17 -8.99
CA SER A 61 8.07 -32.12 -9.68
C SER A 61 6.76 -31.44 -10.09
N LEU A 62 6.24 -31.81 -11.27
CA LEU A 62 4.93 -31.39 -11.77
C LEU A 62 3.84 -31.55 -10.69
N PHE A 63 3.85 -32.68 -10.00
CA PHE A 63 2.91 -33.01 -8.92
C PHE A 63 2.94 -32.01 -7.77
N SER A 64 4.13 -31.55 -7.35
CA SER A 64 4.22 -30.57 -6.26
C SER A 64 3.69 -29.20 -6.64
N VAL A 65 3.90 -28.76 -7.88
CA VAL A 65 3.38 -27.47 -8.37
C VAL A 65 1.85 -27.54 -8.44
N VAL A 66 1.31 -28.61 -9.01
CA VAL A 66 -0.14 -28.84 -9.10
C VAL A 66 -0.79 -28.92 -7.71
N ASN A 67 -0.23 -29.69 -6.78
CA ASN A 67 -0.76 -29.77 -5.42
C ASN A 67 -0.72 -28.42 -4.68
N ARG A 68 0.31 -27.62 -4.91
CA ARG A 68 0.41 -26.29 -4.29
C ARG A 68 -0.65 -25.35 -4.86
N LEU A 69 -0.84 -25.35 -6.18
CA LEU A 69 -1.92 -24.60 -6.84
C LEU A 69 -3.30 -25.05 -6.35
N GLU A 70 -3.52 -26.37 -6.24
CA GLU A 70 -4.77 -26.94 -5.77
C GLU A 70 -5.05 -26.56 -4.32
N SER A 71 -4.08 -26.72 -3.42
CA SER A 71 -4.19 -26.34 -2.01
C SER A 71 -4.48 -24.85 -1.85
N LEU A 72 -3.74 -23.99 -2.57
CA LEU A 72 -3.89 -22.54 -2.48
C LEU A 72 -5.24 -22.06 -3.02
N SER A 73 -5.70 -22.63 -4.14
CA SER A 73 -6.98 -22.27 -4.74
C SER A 73 -8.15 -22.74 -3.87
N LYS A 74 -8.07 -23.94 -3.29
CA LYS A 74 -9.08 -24.45 -2.35
C LYS A 74 -9.16 -23.62 -1.08
N GLU A 75 -8.02 -23.16 -0.54
CA GLU A 75 -7.99 -22.24 0.60
C GLU A 75 -8.76 -20.94 0.30
N LYS A 76 -8.72 -20.47 -0.95
CA LYS A 76 -9.47 -19.29 -1.43
C LYS A 76 -10.89 -19.61 -1.92
N GLY A 77 -11.39 -20.83 -1.71
CA GLY A 77 -12.74 -21.25 -2.07
C GLY A 77 -12.97 -21.50 -3.57
N LEU A 78 -11.91 -21.67 -4.35
CA LEU A 78 -11.97 -21.90 -5.79
C LEU A 78 -11.91 -23.40 -6.13
N ASN A 79 -12.56 -23.79 -7.23
CA ASN A 79 -12.52 -25.15 -7.73
C ASN A 79 -11.28 -25.34 -8.60
N VAL A 80 -10.68 -26.53 -8.53
CA VAL A 80 -9.51 -26.88 -9.33
C VAL A 80 -9.74 -28.19 -10.06
N HIS A 81 -9.43 -28.19 -11.36
CA HIS A 81 -9.49 -29.35 -12.23
C HIS A 81 -8.15 -29.55 -12.91
N VAL A 82 -7.58 -30.74 -12.81
CA VAL A 82 -6.32 -31.10 -13.45
C VAL A 82 -6.61 -31.95 -14.67
N SER A 83 -5.99 -31.61 -15.79
CA SER A 83 -6.08 -32.40 -17.02
C SER A 83 -5.57 -33.84 -16.82
N PRO A 84 -6.07 -34.83 -17.58
CA PRO A 84 -5.61 -36.22 -17.48
C PRO A 84 -4.10 -36.41 -17.70
N SER A 85 -3.46 -35.52 -18.46
CA SER A 85 -2.02 -35.52 -18.68
C SER A 85 -1.21 -34.89 -17.54
N GLY A 86 -1.87 -34.21 -16.59
CA GLY A 86 -1.24 -33.45 -15.50
C GLY A 86 -0.57 -32.15 -15.94
N THR A 87 -0.57 -31.84 -17.24
CA THR A 87 0.16 -30.71 -17.83
C THR A 87 -0.65 -29.42 -17.91
N ALA A 88 -1.93 -29.46 -17.56
CA ALA A 88 -2.79 -28.28 -17.47
C ALA A 88 -3.62 -28.35 -16.18
N CYS A 89 -3.73 -27.21 -15.51
CA CYS A 89 -4.50 -27.00 -14.29
C CYS A 89 -5.48 -25.85 -14.49
N TYR A 90 -6.76 -26.08 -14.20
CA TYR A 90 -7.85 -25.13 -14.37
C TYR A 90 -8.35 -24.71 -13.00
N ILE A 91 -8.27 -23.43 -12.68
CA ILE A 91 -8.80 -22.83 -11.45
C ILE A 91 -10.06 -22.06 -11.82
N THR A 92 -11.21 -22.56 -11.41
CA THR A 92 -12.52 -22.09 -11.87
C THR A 92 -13.35 -21.53 -10.72
N SER A 93 -14.00 -20.40 -11.00
CA SER A 93 -15.12 -19.82 -10.26
C SER A 93 -16.36 -19.79 -11.15
N THR A 94 -17.50 -19.34 -10.62
CA THR A 94 -18.69 -19.01 -11.41
C THR A 94 -18.48 -17.83 -12.37
N GLU A 95 -17.61 -16.88 -12.01
CA GLU A 95 -17.42 -15.63 -12.74
C GLU A 95 -16.11 -15.54 -13.54
N PHE A 96 -15.13 -16.42 -13.30
CA PHE A 96 -13.86 -16.45 -14.03
C PHE A 96 -13.21 -17.84 -14.04
N ASN A 97 -12.28 -18.06 -14.96
CA ASN A 97 -11.47 -19.27 -15.08
C ASN A 97 -10.00 -18.90 -15.37
N ILE A 98 -9.08 -19.60 -14.72
CA ILE A 98 -7.64 -19.50 -14.96
C ILE A 98 -7.12 -20.85 -15.45
N GLU A 99 -6.51 -20.87 -16.63
CA GLU A 99 -5.83 -22.03 -17.19
C GLU A 99 -4.32 -21.87 -17.02
N VAL A 100 -3.70 -22.76 -16.25
CA VAL A 100 -2.25 -22.83 -16.04
C VAL A 100 -1.68 -24.00 -16.84
N GLN A 101 -0.84 -23.69 -17.83
CA GLN A 101 -0.15 -24.68 -18.66
C GLN A 101 1.25 -24.95 -18.10
N LEU A 102 1.56 -26.24 -17.91
CA LEU A 102 2.79 -26.76 -17.32
C LEU A 102 3.51 -27.72 -18.29
N GLU A 103 4.83 -27.74 -18.25
CA GLU A 103 5.65 -28.79 -18.87
C GLU A 103 5.76 -30.02 -17.97
N LYS A 104 6.25 -31.14 -18.52
CA LYS A 104 6.44 -32.40 -17.76
C LYS A 104 7.42 -32.27 -16.60
N ASP A 105 8.29 -31.27 -16.60
CA ASP A 105 9.23 -30.95 -15.53
C ASP A 105 8.66 -29.96 -14.49
N GLY A 106 7.37 -29.59 -14.60
CA GLY A 106 6.70 -28.68 -13.68
C GLY A 106 6.95 -27.19 -13.94
N LYS A 107 7.65 -26.82 -15.04
CA LYS A 107 7.77 -25.41 -15.43
C LYS A 107 6.46 -24.86 -15.98
N VAL A 108 6.17 -23.60 -15.64
CA VAL A 108 4.99 -22.88 -16.10
C VAL A 108 5.27 -22.29 -17.49
N VAL A 109 4.52 -22.78 -18.48
CA VAL A 109 4.60 -22.34 -19.87
C VAL A 109 3.81 -21.05 -20.03
N ASP A 110 2.54 -21.09 -19.63
CA ASP A 110 1.56 -20.05 -19.90
C ASP A 110 0.47 -20.05 -18.81
N VAL A 111 -0.15 -18.89 -18.59
CA VAL A 111 -1.31 -18.72 -17.71
C VAL A 111 -2.32 -17.82 -18.41
N LYS A 112 -3.53 -18.33 -18.63
CA LYS A 112 -4.62 -17.60 -19.27
C LYS A 112 -5.75 -17.34 -18.29
N LEU A 113 -6.27 -16.11 -18.28
CA LEU A 113 -7.43 -15.69 -17.49
C LEU A 113 -8.59 -15.39 -18.43
N ALA A 114 -9.77 -15.93 -18.12
CA ALA A 114 -11.01 -15.64 -18.81
C ALA A 114 -12.08 -15.21 -17.79
N HIS A 115 -12.64 -14.02 -17.97
CA HIS A 115 -13.83 -13.59 -17.25
C HIS A 115 -15.09 -14.12 -17.95
N LEU A 116 -16.22 -14.17 -17.23
CA LEU A 116 -17.48 -14.69 -17.76
C LEU A 116 -17.87 -13.98 -19.08
N GLY A 117 -17.92 -14.76 -20.18
CA GLY A 117 -18.29 -14.27 -21.51
C GLY A 117 -17.14 -13.65 -22.32
N GLU A 118 -15.92 -13.61 -21.77
CA GLU A 118 -14.72 -13.13 -22.47
C GLU A 118 -13.85 -14.27 -22.99
N ALA A 119 -13.02 -13.97 -23.99
CA ALA A 119 -12.00 -14.91 -24.47
C ALA A 119 -10.82 -14.98 -23.47
N PRO A 120 -10.18 -16.15 -23.29
CA PRO A 120 -9.00 -16.27 -22.43
C PRO A 120 -7.84 -15.40 -22.92
N VAL A 121 -7.25 -14.61 -22.02
CA VAL A 121 -6.10 -13.74 -22.29
C VAL A 121 -4.89 -14.20 -21.49
N VAL A 122 -3.72 -14.22 -22.12
CA VAL A 122 -2.44 -14.53 -21.47
C VAL A 122 -2.11 -13.46 -20.43
N CYS A 123 -1.73 -13.89 -19.22
CA CYS A 123 -1.39 -13.01 -18.12
C CYS A 123 0.07 -13.21 -17.69
N ASP A 124 0.95 -12.35 -18.21
CA ASP A 124 2.40 -12.42 -17.96
C ASP A 124 2.77 -12.30 -16.47
N ASP A 125 2.02 -11.50 -15.70
CA ASP A 125 2.25 -11.34 -14.26
C ASP A 125 2.03 -12.66 -13.51
N LEU A 126 0.94 -13.38 -13.81
CA LEU A 126 0.66 -14.69 -13.21
C LEU A 126 1.71 -15.72 -13.63
N VAL A 127 2.15 -15.69 -14.89
CA VAL A 127 3.26 -16.51 -15.38
C VAL A 127 4.52 -16.23 -14.56
N GLN A 128 4.86 -14.96 -14.33
CA GLN A 128 6.04 -14.57 -13.57
C GLN A 128 5.95 -15.00 -12.10
N TYR A 129 4.81 -14.80 -11.43
CA TYR A 129 4.64 -15.23 -10.03
C TYR A 129 4.80 -16.74 -9.88
N LEU A 130 4.22 -17.53 -10.77
CA LEU A 130 4.36 -18.99 -10.72
C LEU A 130 5.78 -19.45 -11.09
N ARG A 131 6.43 -18.85 -12.09
CA ARG A 131 7.83 -19.17 -12.45
C ARG A 131 8.83 -18.84 -11.33
N THR A 132 8.60 -17.75 -10.63
CA THR A 132 9.39 -17.33 -9.45
C THR A 132 8.98 -18.05 -8.17
N LYS A 133 7.97 -18.93 -8.22
CA LYS A 133 7.38 -19.65 -7.08
C LYS A 133 6.87 -18.72 -5.98
N ASN A 134 6.48 -17.50 -6.34
CA ASN A 134 5.84 -16.55 -5.44
C ASN A 134 4.35 -16.85 -5.32
N TYR A 135 4.03 -17.93 -4.60
CA TYR A 135 2.66 -18.38 -4.39
C TYR A 135 1.84 -17.43 -3.52
N ASP A 136 2.47 -16.61 -2.68
CA ASP A 136 1.78 -15.64 -1.84
C ASP A 136 1.21 -14.50 -2.71
N ALA A 137 2.01 -13.98 -3.64
CA ALA A 137 1.54 -13.01 -4.62
C ALA A 137 0.44 -13.60 -5.51
N PHE A 138 0.61 -14.83 -6.01
CA PHE A 138 -0.42 -15.51 -6.80
C PHE A 138 -1.73 -15.70 -6.00
N GLY A 139 -1.63 -16.12 -4.74
CA GLY A 139 -2.78 -16.29 -3.84
C GLY A 139 -3.53 -14.98 -3.59
N LYS A 140 -2.80 -13.86 -3.49
CA LYS A 140 -3.40 -12.53 -3.41
C LYS A 140 -4.17 -12.17 -4.68
N ILE A 141 -3.64 -12.49 -5.87
CA ILE A 141 -4.38 -12.27 -7.12
C ILE A 141 -5.67 -13.08 -7.18
N LEU A 142 -5.66 -14.34 -6.73
CA LEU A 142 -6.88 -15.15 -6.65
C LEU A 142 -7.93 -14.53 -5.71
N GLU A 143 -7.47 -13.98 -4.59
CA GLU A 143 -8.33 -13.28 -3.64
C GLU A 143 -8.90 -11.99 -4.24
N ASP A 144 -8.07 -11.18 -4.90
CA ASP A 144 -8.49 -9.94 -5.57
C ASP A 144 -9.50 -10.21 -6.71
N LEU A 145 -9.31 -11.30 -7.47
CA LEU A 145 -10.27 -11.75 -8.48
C LEU A 145 -11.61 -12.17 -7.86
N SER A 146 -11.59 -12.88 -6.74
CA SER A 146 -12.81 -13.24 -6.02
C SER A 146 -13.51 -12.01 -5.45
N ASN A 147 -12.76 -11.06 -4.90
CA ASN A 147 -13.27 -9.81 -4.34
C ASN A 147 -13.97 -8.93 -5.39
N LEU A 148 -13.48 -8.95 -6.63
CA LEU A 148 -14.09 -8.21 -7.75
C LEU A 148 -15.56 -8.58 -8.00
N TYR A 149 -15.95 -9.81 -7.67
CA TYR A 149 -17.29 -10.35 -7.89
C TYR A 149 -18.13 -10.44 -6.60
N GLN A 150 -17.68 -9.84 -5.49
CA GLN A 150 -18.47 -9.71 -4.25
C GLN A 150 -19.53 -8.62 -4.35
N ILE A 151 -20.43 -8.78 -5.32
CA ILE A 151 -21.56 -7.90 -5.58
C ILE A 151 -22.85 -8.68 -5.32
N PRO A 152 -23.82 -8.12 -4.58
CA PRO A 152 -25.14 -8.72 -4.43
C PRO A 152 -25.81 -8.98 -5.79
N GLY A 153 -26.53 -10.09 -5.91
CA GLY A 153 -27.31 -10.41 -7.11
C GLY A 153 -26.84 -11.66 -7.85
N ASN A 154 -27.43 -11.86 -9.03
CA ASN A 154 -27.17 -13.03 -9.87
C ASN A 154 -25.89 -12.87 -10.71
N SER A 155 -25.48 -13.93 -11.41
CA SER A 155 -24.29 -13.94 -12.25
C SER A 155 -24.33 -12.86 -13.35
N GLU A 156 -25.51 -12.52 -13.87
CA GLU A 156 -25.68 -11.46 -14.86
C GLU A 156 -25.37 -10.07 -14.27
N MET A 157 -25.89 -9.75 -13.08
CA MET A 157 -25.59 -8.49 -12.39
C MET A 157 -24.10 -8.35 -12.09
N LYS A 158 -23.44 -9.44 -11.67
CA LYS A 158 -21.98 -9.45 -11.44
C LYS A 158 -21.20 -9.21 -12.74
N ALA A 159 -21.60 -9.82 -13.85
CA ALA A 159 -20.99 -9.57 -15.15
C ALA A 159 -21.18 -8.12 -15.60
N LYS A 160 -22.36 -7.54 -15.38
CA LYS A 160 -22.64 -6.12 -15.66
C LYS A 160 -21.82 -5.18 -14.76
N GLY A 161 -21.61 -5.55 -13.50
CA GLY A 161 -20.68 -4.84 -12.60
C GLY A 161 -19.26 -4.81 -13.15
N TYR A 162 -18.74 -5.95 -13.61
CA TYR A 162 -17.42 -6.02 -14.23
C TYR A 162 -17.32 -5.16 -15.51
N ILE A 163 -18.35 -5.19 -16.37
CA ILE A 163 -18.42 -4.31 -17.56
C ILE A 163 -18.42 -2.83 -17.15
N ALA A 164 -19.14 -2.46 -16.09
CA ALA A 164 -19.15 -1.10 -15.57
C ALA A 164 -17.76 -0.67 -15.09
N LEU A 165 -17.01 -1.57 -14.44
CA LEU A 165 -15.63 -1.30 -14.05
C LEU A 165 -14.72 -1.10 -15.26
N GLN A 166 -14.82 -1.95 -16.30
CA GLN A 166 -14.04 -1.78 -17.54
C GLN A 166 -14.35 -0.44 -18.24
N ALA A 167 -15.62 -0.03 -18.26
CA ALA A 167 -16.03 1.25 -18.82
C ALA A 167 -15.39 2.42 -18.05
N LEU A 168 -15.41 2.36 -16.71
CA LEU A 168 -14.75 3.33 -15.85
C LEU A 168 -13.23 3.36 -16.09
N GLU A 169 -12.57 2.20 -16.10
CA GLU A 169 -11.13 2.08 -16.34
C GLU A 169 -10.73 2.75 -17.66
N LYS A 170 -11.54 2.58 -18.71
CA LYS A 170 -11.31 3.23 -20.01
C LYS A 170 -11.50 4.74 -19.95
N ASP A 171 -12.52 5.24 -19.26
CA ASP A 171 -12.70 6.69 -19.06
C ASP A 171 -11.54 7.31 -18.27
N LEU A 172 -11.08 6.64 -17.21
CA LEU A 172 -9.92 7.07 -16.42
C LEU A 172 -8.66 7.11 -17.28
N TYR A 173 -8.41 6.05 -18.05
CA TYR A 173 -7.28 5.98 -18.95
C TYR A 173 -7.30 7.11 -19.97
N SER A 174 -8.42 7.32 -20.66
CA SER A 174 -8.57 8.43 -21.60
C SER A 174 -8.38 9.79 -20.94
N MET A 175 -8.90 9.99 -19.71
CA MET A 175 -8.66 11.23 -18.94
C MET A 175 -7.19 11.44 -18.58
N SER A 176 -6.42 10.38 -18.34
CA SER A 176 -4.98 10.49 -18.06
C SER A 176 -4.16 10.92 -19.28
N LEU A 177 -4.70 10.68 -20.48
CA LEU A 177 -4.09 11.09 -21.74
C LEU A 177 -4.46 12.52 -22.14
N LEU A 178 -5.54 13.08 -21.58
CA LEU A 178 -5.87 14.49 -21.76
C LEU A 178 -4.73 15.35 -21.21
N ASP A 179 -4.31 16.34 -22.02
CA ASP A 179 -3.19 17.26 -21.72
C ASP A 179 -1.79 16.63 -21.66
N ARG A 180 -1.64 15.35 -22.02
CA ARG A 180 -0.34 14.66 -22.05
C ARG A 180 0.48 15.15 -23.25
N THR A 181 1.64 15.76 -22.97
CA THR A 181 2.69 15.99 -23.98
C THR A 181 3.54 14.72 -24.15
N GLN A 182 4.24 14.56 -25.28
CA GLN A 182 5.01 13.33 -25.57
C GLN A 182 6.11 13.00 -24.54
N ASP A 183 6.57 13.96 -23.72
CA ASP A 183 7.67 13.80 -22.76
C ASP A 183 7.29 14.08 -21.28
N VAL A 184 6.07 13.76 -20.85
CA VAL A 184 5.69 13.96 -19.43
C VAL A 184 6.33 12.88 -18.54
N ASN A 185 7.16 13.29 -17.57
CA ASN A 185 7.71 12.41 -16.54
C ASN A 185 6.61 11.93 -15.57
N ARG A 186 6.71 10.70 -15.05
CA ARG A 186 5.85 10.11 -14.00
C ARG A 186 5.55 11.09 -12.87
N VAL A 187 6.54 11.78 -12.31
CA VAL A 187 6.35 12.74 -11.20
C VAL A 187 5.38 13.87 -11.60
N THR A 188 5.49 14.36 -12.83
CA THR A 188 4.57 15.37 -13.37
C THR A 188 3.17 14.80 -13.54
N GLU A 189 3.02 13.55 -13.97
CA GLU A 189 1.69 12.89 -14.07
C GLU A 189 1.05 12.70 -12.69
N VAL A 190 1.83 12.23 -11.71
CA VAL A 190 1.40 12.03 -10.31
C VAL A 190 0.91 13.35 -9.72
N LEU A 191 1.69 14.43 -9.86
CA LEU A 191 1.38 15.69 -9.21
C LEU A 191 0.45 16.60 -10.02
N HIS A 192 0.49 16.59 -11.35
CA HIS A 192 -0.24 17.56 -12.19
C HIS A 192 -1.29 16.92 -13.11
N GLY A 193 -1.24 15.60 -13.32
CA GLY A 193 -2.24 14.90 -14.12
C GLY A 193 -3.64 15.02 -13.53
N LYS A 194 -4.66 15.09 -14.40
CA LYS A 194 -6.08 15.22 -13.98
C LYS A 194 -6.51 14.11 -13.02
N VAL A 195 -6.08 12.89 -13.29
CA VAL A 195 -6.37 11.70 -12.47
C VAL A 195 -5.14 11.19 -11.71
N GLY A 196 -3.92 11.63 -12.04
CA GLY A 196 -2.67 11.06 -11.52
C GLY A 196 -2.00 10.12 -12.52
N HIS A 197 -0.96 9.41 -12.07
CA HIS A 197 -0.31 8.39 -12.88
C HIS A 197 -1.08 7.07 -12.75
N LEU A 198 -1.60 6.56 -13.88
CA LEU A 198 -2.41 5.34 -13.91
C LEU A 198 -1.55 4.13 -14.24
N VAL A 199 -1.73 3.07 -13.44
CA VAL A 199 -1.28 1.72 -13.74
C VAL A 199 -2.51 0.89 -14.09
N PRO A 200 -2.66 0.46 -15.36
CA PRO A 200 -3.79 -0.34 -15.80
C PRO A 200 -3.94 -1.64 -15.00
N ARG A 201 -5.16 -2.17 -14.92
CA ARG A 201 -5.43 -3.47 -14.32
C ARG A 201 -4.74 -4.59 -15.11
N THR A 202 -4.05 -5.49 -14.42
CA THR A 202 -3.39 -6.65 -15.04
C THR A 202 -3.78 -7.94 -14.31
N GLY A 203 -4.38 -8.88 -15.06
CA GLY A 203 -4.96 -10.09 -14.48
C GLY A 203 -6.02 -9.75 -13.43
N GLY A 204 -5.69 -9.99 -12.16
CA GLY A 204 -6.53 -9.63 -11.00
C GLY A 204 -6.03 -8.45 -10.15
N THR A 205 -4.88 -7.85 -10.47
CA THR A 205 -4.42 -6.65 -9.75
C THR A 205 -5.24 -5.46 -10.20
N PRO A 206 -6.03 -4.79 -9.34
CA PRO A 206 -6.87 -3.66 -9.74
C PRO A 206 -6.09 -2.51 -10.41
N MET A 207 -6.77 -1.71 -11.22
CA MET A 207 -6.20 -0.46 -11.72
C MET A 207 -5.77 0.41 -10.54
N ASN A 208 -4.55 0.96 -10.57
CA ASN A 208 -4.03 1.82 -9.52
C ASN A 208 -3.81 3.24 -10.01
N ILE A 209 -4.09 4.19 -9.14
CA ILE A 209 -3.85 5.61 -9.35
C ILE A 209 -2.80 6.06 -8.33
N GLU A 210 -1.63 6.44 -8.82
CA GLU A 210 -0.63 7.14 -8.02
C GLU A 210 -0.88 8.65 -8.11
N PHE A 211 -1.24 9.25 -6.98
CA PHE A 211 -1.78 10.61 -6.97
C PHE A 211 -0.93 11.61 -6.20
N TYR A 212 0.01 11.16 -5.36
CA TYR A 212 0.91 12.06 -4.65
C TYR A 212 2.28 11.42 -4.43
N ILE A 213 3.35 12.20 -4.61
CA ILE A 213 4.73 11.82 -4.27
C ILE A 213 5.42 13.06 -3.70
N SER A 214 6.12 12.92 -2.58
CA SER A 214 6.81 14.06 -1.98
C SER A 214 8.14 14.34 -2.70
N PRO A 215 8.61 15.60 -2.77
CA PRO A 215 9.92 15.93 -3.32
C PRO A 215 11.08 15.15 -2.66
N TYR A 216 10.95 14.83 -1.37
CA TYR A 216 11.95 14.03 -0.67
C TYR A 216 11.99 12.59 -1.18
N GLN A 217 10.84 11.97 -1.45
CA GLN A 217 10.77 10.63 -2.04
C GLN A 217 11.34 10.60 -3.46
N VAL A 218 11.08 11.64 -4.26
CA VAL A 218 11.68 11.77 -5.60
C VAL A 218 13.20 11.84 -5.50
N LEU A 219 13.73 12.65 -4.57
CA LEU A 219 15.16 12.75 -4.32
C LEU A 219 15.77 11.42 -3.84
N GLU A 220 15.06 10.68 -2.99
CA GLU A 220 15.52 9.38 -2.49
C GLU A 220 15.61 8.32 -3.60
N GLU A 221 14.70 8.37 -4.58
CA GLU A 221 14.71 7.52 -5.79
C GLU A 221 15.89 7.90 -6.70
N GLU A 222 16.17 9.20 -6.88
CA GLU A 222 17.33 9.69 -7.65
C GLU A 222 18.68 9.30 -7.02
N LEU A 223 18.76 9.31 -5.69
CA LEU A 223 19.97 8.96 -4.94
C LEU A 223 20.22 7.45 -4.86
N ASN A 224 19.19 6.62 -5.05
CA ASN A 224 19.29 5.16 -5.00
C ASN A 224 18.79 4.50 -6.30
N PRO A 225 19.57 4.57 -7.40
CA PRO A 225 19.17 4.03 -8.69
C PRO A 225 18.92 2.51 -8.57
N GLY A 226 17.66 2.09 -8.71
CA GLY A 226 17.23 0.70 -8.57
C GLY A 226 16.18 0.45 -7.48
N SER A 227 15.97 1.40 -6.57
CA SER A 227 14.84 1.40 -5.63
C SER A 227 13.71 2.24 -6.21
N GLN A 228 12.70 1.62 -6.83
CA GLN A 228 11.54 2.34 -7.33
C GLN A 228 10.65 2.75 -6.16
N ILE A 229 10.73 4.02 -5.74
CA ILE A 229 9.93 4.53 -4.64
C ILE A 229 8.52 4.82 -5.15
N SER A 230 7.55 4.09 -4.61
CA SER A 230 6.14 4.34 -4.88
C SER A 230 5.65 5.48 -4.01
N GLY A 231 5.05 6.49 -4.64
CA GLY A 231 4.20 7.47 -3.97
C GLY A 231 2.90 6.85 -3.46
N THR A 232 2.02 7.71 -2.95
CA THR A 232 0.71 7.33 -2.43
C THR A 232 -0.22 6.91 -3.56
N LYS A 233 -0.81 5.71 -3.40
CA LYS A 233 -1.65 5.04 -4.40
C LYS A 233 -3.03 4.72 -3.88
N THR A 234 -3.98 4.62 -4.80
CA THR A 234 -5.31 4.05 -4.55
C THR A 234 -5.69 3.06 -5.65
N ALA A 235 -6.35 1.97 -5.27
CA ALA A 235 -6.90 1.00 -6.19
C ALA A 235 -8.32 1.41 -6.59
N VAL A 236 -8.64 1.30 -7.88
CA VAL A 236 -9.98 1.49 -8.42
C VAL A 236 -10.67 0.13 -8.46
N THR A 237 -11.73 -0.02 -7.66
CA THR A 237 -12.46 -1.29 -7.54
C THR A 237 -13.97 -1.05 -7.55
N LEU A 238 -14.72 -2.15 -7.54
CA LEU A 238 -16.17 -2.18 -7.40
C LEU A 238 -16.50 -2.89 -6.09
N GLU A 239 -17.40 -2.33 -5.29
CA GLU A 239 -17.87 -2.97 -4.05
C GLU A 239 -19.40 -3.06 -4.05
N GLY A 240 -19.92 -4.14 -3.48
CA GLY A 240 -21.36 -4.35 -3.30
C GLY A 240 -21.98 -3.38 -2.30
N THR A 241 -23.21 -2.97 -2.56
CA THR A 241 -23.99 -2.04 -1.74
C THR A 241 -25.40 -2.56 -1.51
N ASP A 242 -26.02 -2.15 -0.40
CA ASP A 242 -27.42 -2.49 -0.11
C ASP A 242 -28.41 -1.65 -0.95
N THR A 243 -27.93 -0.56 -1.55
CA THR A 243 -28.71 0.34 -2.41
C THR A 243 -28.31 0.17 -3.87
N LEU A 244 -29.27 0.42 -4.78
CA LEU A 244 -28.99 0.47 -6.20
C LEU A 244 -28.35 1.82 -6.58
N HIS A 245 -27.29 1.75 -7.38
CA HIS A 245 -26.65 2.92 -7.99
C HIS A 245 -26.64 2.78 -9.50
N LYS A 246 -26.93 3.88 -10.20
CA LYS A 246 -26.87 3.97 -11.65
C LYS A 246 -25.42 4.05 -12.11
N LEU A 247 -24.88 2.96 -12.66
CA LEU A 247 -23.50 2.85 -13.12
C LEU A 247 -23.41 2.80 -14.65
N PRO A 248 -22.42 3.47 -15.27
CA PRO A 248 -22.22 3.39 -16.71
C PRO A 248 -21.73 2.00 -17.14
N LEU A 249 -22.30 1.47 -18.22
CA LEU A 249 -21.85 0.23 -18.86
C LEU A 249 -20.95 0.49 -20.08
N PHE A 250 -20.84 1.75 -20.49
CA PHE A 250 -20.00 2.20 -21.60
C PHE A 250 -19.17 3.42 -21.19
N PRO A 251 -17.97 3.61 -21.76
CA PRO A 251 -17.18 4.82 -21.53
C PRO A 251 -17.99 6.07 -21.89
N LEU A 252 -18.03 7.03 -20.98
CA LEU A 252 -18.82 8.25 -21.11
C LEU A 252 -18.00 9.43 -21.63
N LEU A 253 -16.66 9.36 -21.58
CA LEU A 253 -15.81 10.46 -21.99
C LEU A 253 -15.95 10.72 -23.50
N VAL A 254 -16.26 11.96 -23.86
CA VAL A 254 -16.31 12.41 -25.26
C VAL A 254 -14.93 12.92 -25.66
N ASP A 255 -14.43 12.50 -26.82
CA ASP A 255 -13.20 13.04 -27.40
C ASP A 255 -13.40 14.53 -27.74
N SER A 256 -13.04 15.44 -26.82
CA SER A 256 -13.07 16.87 -27.09
C SER A 256 -11.74 17.30 -27.70
N GLN A 257 -11.74 17.74 -28.96
CA GLN A 257 -10.58 18.35 -29.62
C GLN A 257 -10.33 19.81 -29.18
N THR A 258 -10.50 20.14 -27.89
CA THR A 258 -10.42 21.53 -27.44
C THR A 258 -9.48 21.71 -26.27
N GLY A 259 -8.36 22.40 -26.52
CA GLY A 259 -7.60 23.23 -25.58
C GLY A 259 -7.06 22.58 -24.30
N LYS A 260 -5.78 22.86 -24.01
CA LYS A 260 -4.93 22.34 -22.92
C LYS A 260 -5.44 22.50 -21.46
N ASP A 261 -6.66 23.01 -21.27
CA ASP A 261 -7.27 23.36 -19.98
C ASP A 261 -8.78 23.06 -19.89
N SER A 262 -9.38 22.38 -20.86
CA SER A 262 -10.82 22.10 -20.81
C SER A 262 -11.15 20.94 -19.86
N ASN A 263 -12.25 21.06 -19.10
CA ASN A 263 -12.72 19.97 -18.26
C ASN A 263 -13.25 18.83 -19.13
N PRO A 264 -13.02 17.55 -18.74
CA PRO A 264 -13.53 16.41 -19.48
C PRO A 264 -15.05 16.48 -19.62
N VAL A 265 -15.54 16.35 -20.85
CA VAL A 265 -16.97 16.34 -21.17
C VAL A 265 -17.45 14.90 -21.20
N PHE A 266 -18.54 14.63 -20.48
CA PHE A 266 -19.13 13.31 -20.36
C PHE A 266 -20.52 13.27 -20.97
N LEU A 267 -20.85 12.16 -21.60
CA LEU A 267 -22.21 11.84 -21.99
C LEU A 267 -23.12 11.73 -20.75
N PRO A 268 -24.39 12.16 -20.83
CA PRO A 268 -25.34 11.96 -19.75
C PRO A 268 -25.64 10.47 -19.55
N LEU A 269 -25.89 10.06 -18.30
CA LEU A 269 -26.31 8.71 -17.95
C LEU A 269 -27.76 8.44 -18.40
N THR A 270 -27.92 7.99 -19.65
CA THR A 270 -29.19 7.48 -20.18
C THR A 270 -29.37 6.00 -19.82
N ASP A 271 -30.61 5.50 -19.88
CA ASP A 271 -30.92 4.09 -19.59
C ASP A 271 -30.30 3.11 -20.60
N GLU A 272 -29.84 3.62 -21.74
CA GLU A 272 -29.10 2.85 -22.76
C GLU A 272 -27.62 2.68 -22.39
N LEU A 273 -27.04 3.66 -21.70
CA LEU A 273 -25.62 3.72 -21.37
C LEU A 273 -25.29 3.25 -19.95
N SER A 274 -26.31 2.98 -19.14
CA SER A 274 -26.15 2.70 -17.70
C SER A 274 -27.20 1.74 -17.17
N MET A 275 -26.93 1.20 -15.98
CA MET A 275 -27.81 0.23 -15.31
C MET A 275 -27.80 0.47 -13.81
N ASP A 276 -28.95 0.25 -13.16
CA ASP A 276 -29.04 0.22 -11.71
C ASP A 276 -28.46 -1.11 -11.18
N LEU A 277 -27.35 -1.01 -10.46
CA LEU A 277 -26.64 -2.15 -9.88
C LEU A 277 -26.51 -1.99 -8.35
N PRO A 278 -26.56 -3.07 -7.57
CA PRO A 278 -26.31 -3.04 -6.13
C PRO A 278 -24.80 -2.97 -5.84
N ALA A 279 -24.12 -2.02 -6.49
CA ALA A 279 -22.68 -1.81 -6.37
C ALA A 279 -22.35 -0.34 -6.57
N CYS A 280 -21.19 0.09 -6.10
CA CYS A 280 -20.61 1.39 -6.42
C CYS A 280 -19.10 1.27 -6.69
N PHE A 281 -18.56 2.20 -7.48
CA PHE A 281 -17.12 2.29 -7.65
C PHE A 281 -16.49 2.78 -6.37
N VAL A 282 -15.26 2.35 -6.09
CA VAL A 282 -14.56 2.68 -4.86
C VAL A 282 -13.10 2.97 -5.18
N LEU A 283 -12.59 4.09 -4.66
CA LEU A 283 -11.16 4.33 -4.49
C LEU A 283 -10.74 3.73 -3.15
N LYS A 284 -10.04 2.59 -3.19
CA LYS A 284 -9.61 1.84 -2.00
C LYS A 284 -8.16 2.15 -1.69
N PHE A 285 -7.85 2.47 -0.44
CA PHE A 285 -6.49 2.75 0.00
C PHE A 285 -5.87 1.52 0.67
N HIS A 286 -4.60 1.26 0.38
CA HIS A 286 -3.88 0.16 1.04
C HIS A 286 -3.68 0.44 2.53
N GLN A 287 -3.40 1.70 2.88
CA GLN A 287 -3.39 2.20 4.25
C GLN A 287 -4.42 3.32 4.36
N PRO A 288 -5.27 3.33 5.41
CA PRO A 288 -6.24 4.40 5.62
C PRO A 288 -5.56 5.78 5.67
N ILE A 289 -6.16 6.77 5.01
CA ILE A 289 -5.60 8.13 4.95
C ILE A 289 -6.22 8.98 6.06
N PRO A 290 -5.42 9.65 6.91
CA PRO A 290 -5.91 10.67 7.82
C PRO A 290 -6.48 11.85 7.03
N MET A 291 -7.78 12.11 7.17
CA MET A 291 -8.46 13.21 6.48
C MET A 291 -9.10 14.16 7.47
N SER A 292 -8.96 15.48 7.23
CA SER A 292 -9.67 16.49 8.01
C SER A 292 -11.18 16.43 7.75
N SER A 293 -11.99 16.80 8.73
CA SER A 293 -13.45 16.88 8.55
C SER A 293 -13.84 17.78 7.38
N LEU A 294 -13.11 18.88 7.13
CA LEU A 294 -13.34 19.76 5.98
C LEU A 294 -13.06 19.08 4.63
N SER A 295 -12.01 18.28 4.54
CA SER A 295 -11.71 17.49 3.34
C SER A 295 -12.79 16.43 3.12
N ILE A 296 -13.26 15.78 4.19
CA ILE A 296 -14.37 14.81 4.15
C ILE A 296 -15.68 15.49 3.73
N GLU A 297 -15.97 16.69 4.22
CA GLU A 297 -17.13 17.50 3.82
C GLU A 297 -17.10 17.87 2.33
N LYS A 298 -15.92 18.23 1.79
CA LYS A 298 -15.77 18.44 0.34
C LYS A 298 -16.06 17.17 -0.46
N LEU A 299 -15.85 16.00 0.14
CA LEU A 299 -16.21 14.71 -0.45
C LEU A 299 -17.69 14.35 -0.27
N GLN A 300 -18.47 14.96 0.65
CA GLN A 300 -19.87 14.61 1.03
C GLN A 300 -20.92 14.63 -0.10
N ARG A 301 -20.55 14.94 -1.35
CA ARG A 301 -21.32 14.49 -2.52
C ARG A 301 -21.27 12.95 -2.69
N ILE A 302 -20.52 12.27 -1.84
CA ILE A 302 -20.27 10.84 -1.76
C ILE A 302 -20.54 10.40 -0.29
N PRO A 303 -21.36 9.36 -0.05
CA PRO A 303 -21.59 8.86 1.30
C PRO A 303 -20.38 8.04 1.78
N ILE A 304 -19.58 8.60 2.70
CA ILE A 304 -18.51 7.86 3.40
C ILE A 304 -19.05 7.46 4.78
N THR A 305 -19.13 6.15 5.05
CA THR A 305 -19.72 5.59 6.28
C THR A 305 -18.66 5.04 7.24
N GLY A 306 -18.99 4.95 8.53
CA GLY A 306 -18.15 4.27 9.53
C GLY A 306 -16.92 5.04 10.01
N LEU A 307 -16.91 6.37 9.89
CA LEU A 307 -15.79 7.20 10.32
C LEU A 307 -15.82 7.47 11.82
N THR A 308 -14.74 7.16 12.52
CA THR A 308 -14.52 7.52 13.92
C THR A 308 -13.82 8.87 13.99
N PRO A 309 -14.45 9.92 14.57
CA PRO A 309 -13.82 11.23 14.69
C PRO A 309 -12.71 11.20 15.73
N ALA A 310 -11.54 11.72 15.36
CA ALA A 310 -10.39 11.89 16.25
C ALA A 310 -9.58 13.14 15.86
N PRO A 311 -8.70 13.68 16.73
CA PRO A 311 -7.82 14.77 16.35
C PRO A 311 -6.94 14.39 15.16
N LEU A 312 -6.92 15.21 14.12
CA LEU A 312 -6.25 14.88 12.85
C LEU A 312 -4.76 14.57 13.03
N TYR A 313 -4.06 15.31 13.90
CA TYR A 313 -2.63 15.08 14.13
C TYR A 313 -2.36 13.70 14.77
N GLU A 314 -3.25 13.20 15.63
CA GLU A 314 -3.12 11.86 16.24
C GLU A 314 -3.24 10.79 15.18
N LEU A 315 -4.22 10.95 14.28
CA LEU A 315 -4.39 10.04 13.15
C LEU A 315 -3.17 10.04 12.22
N ILE A 316 -2.55 11.21 11.99
CA ILE A 316 -1.31 11.32 11.19
C ILE A 316 -0.15 10.61 11.90
N VAL A 317 0.05 10.85 13.20
CA VAL A 317 1.09 10.20 14.00
C VAL A 317 0.90 8.68 13.98
N GLN A 318 -0.31 8.21 14.29
CA GLN A 318 -0.65 6.78 14.31
C GLN A 318 -0.41 6.13 12.94
N SER A 319 -0.87 6.78 11.86
CA SER A 319 -0.66 6.28 10.50
C SER A 319 0.82 6.26 10.12
N THR A 320 1.64 7.15 10.67
CA THR A 320 3.08 7.21 10.38
C THR A 320 3.85 6.11 11.12
N LEU A 321 3.46 5.81 12.36
CA LEU A 321 4.10 4.78 13.21
C LEU A 321 3.57 3.35 12.93
N GLN A 322 2.57 3.20 12.06
CA GLN A 322 1.91 1.92 11.75
C GLN A 322 1.39 1.17 13.00
N GLU A 323 1.02 1.89 14.06
CA GLU A 323 0.49 1.29 15.29
C GLU A 323 -0.95 0.79 15.07
N GLU A 324 -1.20 -0.50 15.37
CA GLU A 324 -2.56 -1.05 15.37
C GLU A 324 -3.43 -0.29 16.39
N PHE A 325 -4.71 -0.11 16.05
CA PHE A 325 -5.69 0.63 16.83
C PHE A 325 -5.95 -0.08 18.18
N SER A 326 -5.08 0.15 19.17
CA SER A 326 -5.31 -0.31 20.54
C SER A 326 -6.05 0.79 21.32
N GLU A 327 -7.13 0.43 22.00
CA GLU A 327 -7.90 1.34 22.86
C GLU A 327 -7.10 1.86 24.08
N ASP A 328 -5.88 1.35 24.30
CA ASP A 328 -5.05 1.60 25.49
C ASP A 328 -3.89 2.61 25.27
N LEU A 329 -4.01 3.50 24.28
CA LEU A 329 -2.99 4.55 24.02
C LEU A 329 -3.11 5.75 24.98
N SER A 330 -3.13 5.50 26.29
CA SER A 330 -2.99 6.57 27.30
C SER A 330 -1.58 7.20 27.32
N THR A 331 -0.65 6.72 26.49
CA THR A 331 0.72 7.26 26.34
C THR A 331 1.05 7.63 24.89
N HIS A 332 0.19 8.42 24.23
CA HIS A 332 0.56 9.07 22.96
C HIS A 332 1.79 9.97 23.17
N LYS A 333 2.95 9.51 22.68
CA LYS A 333 4.18 10.32 22.58
C LYS A 333 3.86 11.51 21.69
N SER A 334 3.84 12.71 22.26
CA SER A 334 3.76 13.96 21.50
C SER A 334 5.14 14.53 21.18
N CYS A 335 6.20 13.83 21.60
CA CYS A 335 7.59 14.25 21.47
C CYS A 335 8.33 13.26 20.57
N PHE A 336 8.96 13.77 19.51
CA PHE A 336 9.64 12.98 18.48
C PHE A 336 11.03 13.54 18.21
N PHE A 337 11.96 12.65 17.88
CA PHE A 337 13.34 13.03 17.65
C PHE A 337 13.76 12.77 16.21
N VAL A 338 14.31 13.78 15.55
CA VAL A 338 14.77 13.71 14.17
C VAL A 338 16.26 14.03 14.11
N SER A 339 17.02 13.13 13.48
CA SER A 339 18.47 13.31 13.24
C SER A 339 18.68 13.67 11.77
N LEU A 340 19.32 14.81 11.52
CA LEU A 340 19.68 15.28 10.18
C LEU A 340 21.21 15.36 10.06
N PRO A 341 21.78 15.17 8.86
CA PRO A 341 23.22 15.34 8.67
C PRO A 341 23.63 16.80 8.88
N ASP A 342 24.82 16.98 9.45
CA ASP A 342 25.47 18.26 9.73
C ASP A 342 24.61 19.24 10.57
N CYS A 343 23.83 18.73 11.51
CA CYS A 343 22.95 19.53 12.37
C CYS A 343 22.76 18.87 13.74
N PRO A 344 22.64 19.65 14.84
CA PRO A 344 22.22 19.11 16.12
C PRO A 344 20.88 18.37 16.01
N LYS A 345 20.60 17.47 16.95
CA LYS A 345 19.36 16.67 16.90
C LYS A 345 18.15 17.57 17.15
N HIS A 346 17.09 17.34 16.40
CA HIS A 346 15.84 18.09 16.55
C HIS A 346 14.86 17.31 17.42
N CYS A 347 14.18 18.01 18.31
CA CYS A 347 13.09 17.52 19.14
C CYS A 347 11.79 18.24 18.75
N TYR A 348 10.82 17.51 18.22
CA TYR A 348 9.52 18.03 17.79
C TYR A 348 8.44 17.63 18.79
N PHE A 349 7.82 18.64 19.42
CA PHE A 349 6.63 18.47 20.24
C PHE A 349 5.38 18.83 19.43
N ILE A 350 4.52 17.87 19.10
CA ILE A 350 3.26 18.12 18.40
C ILE A 350 2.18 18.38 19.45
N ASN A 351 1.78 19.64 19.60
CA ASN A 351 0.83 20.08 20.62
C ASN A 351 -0.60 19.68 20.24
N ARG A 352 -1.34 19.19 21.24
CA ARG A 352 -2.70 18.67 21.14
C ARG A 352 -3.78 19.73 20.90
N GLY A 353 -3.43 21.01 21.06
CA GLY A 353 -4.40 22.10 21.11
C GLY A 353 -5.26 22.02 22.37
N SER A 354 -5.80 23.16 22.83
CA SER A 354 -6.80 23.12 23.90
C SER A 354 -8.08 22.52 23.29
N GLY A 355 -8.54 21.36 23.77
CA GLY A 355 -9.65 20.55 23.22
C GLY A 355 -11.05 21.19 23.19
N LYS A 356 -11.16 22.43 22.71
CA LYS A 356 -12.37 23.25 22.60
C LYS A 356 -12.68 23.68 21.17
N SER A 357 -11.89 23.26 20.18
CA SER A 357 -12.14 23.61 18.77
C SER A 357 -12.49 22.38 17.95
N ASP A 358 -13.75 22.30 17.52
CA ASP A 358 -14.30 21.24 16.65
C ASP A 358 -13.59 21.12 15.29
N PHE A 359 -12.73 22.09 14.94
CA PHE A 359 -12.13 22.29 13.62
C PHE A 359 -10.79 21.56 13.39
N SER A 360 -10.25 20.86 14.39
CA SER A 360 -9.05 20.01 14.27
C SER A 360 -9.39 18.52 14.18
N THR A 361 -10.66 18.19 14.03
CA THR A 361 -11.15 16.81 13.93
C THR A 361 -10.91 16.26 12.52
N GLY A 362 -10.63 14.96 12.45
CA GLY A 362 -10.53 14.20 11.23
C GLY A 362 -10.97 12.75 11.45
N ALA A 363 -10.82 11.93 10.41
CA ALA A 363 -11.05 10.50 10.48
C ALA A 363 -10.10 9.76 9.54
N LEU A 364 -9.87 8.47 9.80
CA LEU A 364 -9.15 7.59 8.88
C LEU A 364 -10.11 7.12 7.78
N VAL A 365 -9.76 7.41 6.54
CA VAL A 365 -10.55 7.03 5.37
C VAL A 365 -9.85 5.89 4.65
N SER A 366 -10.45 4.70 4.68
CA SER A 366 -9.93 3.51 3.98
C SER A 366 -10.43 3.41 2.54
N LYS A 367 -11.58 4.02 2.23
CA LYS A 367 -12.19 3.97 0.92
C LYS A 367 -13.11 5.16 0.65
N ILE A 368 -13.23 5.54 -0.63
CA ILE A 368 -14.13 6.61 -1.10
C ILE A 368 -15.02 6.06 -2.21
N PRO A 369 -16.34 5.90 -1.99
CA PRO A 369 -17.25 5.43 -3.03
C PRO A 369 -17.51 6.52 -4.09
N PHE A 370 -17.97 6.14 -5.27
CA PHE A 370 -18.46 7.08 -6.30
C PHE A 370 -19.24 6.31 -7.37
N SER A 371 -20.02 7.03 -8.18
CA SER A 371 -20.84 6.42 -9.25
C SER A 371 -20.51 6.95 -10.64
N HIS A 372 -19.75 8.04 -10.74
CA HIS A 372 -19.48 8.69 -12.03
C HIS A 372 -17.99 9.09 -12.16
N PRO A 373 -17.32 8.80 -13.31
CA PRO A 373 -15.90 9.09 -13.53
C PRO A 373 -15.51 10.56 -13.33
N LYS A 374 -16.39 11.49 -13.74
CA LYS A 374 -16.28 12.94 -13.51
C LYS A 374 -15.89 13.36 -12.07
N CYS A 375 -16.22 12.56 -11.05
CA CYS A 375 -15.88 12.87 -9.67
C CYS A 375 -14.39 12.70 -9.38
N VAL A 376 -13.71 11.79 -10.09
CA VAL A 376 -12.36 11.33 -9.75
C VAL A 376 -11.32 12.47 -9.77
N PRO A 377 -11.24 13.35 -10.77
CA PRO A 377 -10.27 14.45 -10.75
C PRO A 377 -10.40 15.37 -9.52
N GLY A 378 -11.63 15.68 -9.11
CA GLY A 378 -11.89 16.52 -7.93
C GLY A 378 -11.51 15.81 -6.63
N VAL A 379 -11.82 14.51 -6.52
CA VAL A 379 -11.42 13.68 -5.36
C VAL A 379 -9.90 13.60 -5.25
N ILE A 380 -9.21 13.37 -6.38
CA ILE A 380 -7.75 13.28 -6.44
C ILE A 380 -7.09 14.58 -5.97
N GLU A 381 -7.63 15.76 -6.32
CA GLU A 381 -7.07 17.03 -5.85
C GLU A 381 -7.26 17.22 -4.34
N ILE A 382 -8.40 16.81 -3.79
CA ILE A 382 -8.65 16.82 -2.33
C ILE A 382 -7.66 15.87 -1.62
N LEU A 383 -7.45 14.67 -2.16
CA LEU A 383 -6.52 13.69 -1.62
C LEU A 383 -5.07 14.21 -1.65
N ARG A 384 -4.64 14.77 -2.78
CA ARG A 384 -3.33 15.43 -2.92
C ARG A 384 -3.10 16.49 -1.87
N HIS A 385 -4.08 17.38 -1.69
CA HIS A 385 -4.02 18.44 -0.68
C HIS A 385 -3.86 17.87 0.73
N GLN A 386 -4.69 16.90 1.09
CA GLN A 386 -4.66 16.27 2.41
C GLN A 386 -3.35 15.54 2.66
N VAL A 387 -2.86 14.76 1.70
CA VAL A 387 -1.61 14.00 1.83
C VAL A 387 -0.40 14.94 1.88
N ALA A 388 -0.41 16.08 1.18
CA ALA A 388 0.63 17.09 1.29
C ALA A 388 0.75 17.67 2.71
N TYR A 389 -0.40 18.00 3.33
CA TYR A 389 -0.44 18.40 4.73
C TYR A 389 0.06 17.29 5.67
N ASN A 390 -0.45 16.06 5.50
CA ASN A 390 -0.04 14.92 6.31
C ASN A 390 1.48 14.69 6.21
N THR A 391 2.06 14.80 5.00
CA THR A 391 3.50 14.64 4.76
C THR A 391 4.33 15.60 5.62
N LEU A 392 3.93 16.87 5.72
CA LEU A 392 4.65 17.85 6.52
C LEU A 392 4.61 17.52 8.02
N ILE A 393 3.44 17.14 8.54
CA ILE A 393 3.30 16.75 9.95
C ILE A 393 4.04 15.45 10.24
N SER A 394 3.88 14.42 9.39
CA SER A 394 4.58 13.14 9.48
C SER A 394 6.10 13.30 9.41
N SER A 395 6.61 14.32 8.72
CA SER A 395 8.07 14.57 8.67
C SER A 395 8.69 14.89 10.03
N CYS A 396 7.88 15.32 11.01
CA CYS A 396 8.31 15.56 12.39
C CYS A 396 8.29 14.28 13.25
N VAL A 397 7.67 13.20 12.78
CA VAL A 397 7.42 11.97 13.55
C VAL A 397 8.53 10.95 13.29
N SER A 398 9.04 10.33 14.34
CA SER A 398 10.03 9.25 14.23
C SER A 398 9.85 8.23 15.35
N GLU A 399 10.07 6.95 15.03
CA GLU A 399 10.09 5.84 16.00
C GLU A 399 11.34 5.85 16.90
N LYS A 400 12.40 6.56 16.50
CA LYS A 400 13.70 6.47 17.16
C LYS A 400 13.69 7.17 18.52
N HIS A 401 13.84 6.39 19.58
CA HIS A 401 14.15 6.89 20.91
C HIS A 401 15.62 7.31 21.00
N ILE A 402 15.87 8.49 21.55
CA ILE A 402 17.21 8.95 21.90
C ILE A 402 17.54 8.46 23.32
N ASN A 403 18.77 7.95 23.51
CA ASN A 403 19.39 7.83 24.82
C ASN A 403 19.78 9.24 25.29
N GLU A 404 19.40 9.63 26.51
CA GLU A 404 19.41 10.99 27.09
C GLU A 404 20.77 11.74 27.13
N ASP A 405 21.83 11.25 26.48
CA ASP A 405 23.22 11.71 26.66
C ASP A 405 23.73 12.71 25.60
N ASP A 406 22.87 13.21 24.69
CA ASP A 406 23.28 14.17 23.65
C ASP A 406 23.09 15.63 24.09
N SER A 407 24.19 16.33 24.35
CA SER A 407 24.23 17.68 24.94
C SER A 407 23.88 18.85 24.00
N GLU A 408 23.26 18.63 22.83
CA GLU A 408 22.82 19.72 21.93
C GLU A 408 21.51 19.37 21.21
N LEU A 409 20.37 19.51 21.91
CA LEU A 409 19.03 19.32 21.34
C LEU A 409 18.39 20.67 20.99
N LEU A 410 17.85 20.75 19.77
CA LEU A 410 17.04 21.89 19.32
C LEU A 410 15.56 21.55 19.46
N TYR A 411 14.83 22.37 20.20
CA TYR A 411 13.42 22.16 20.50
C TYR A 411 12.51 22.94 19.55
N PHE A 412 11.49 22.26 19.05
CA PHE A 412 10.47 22.80 18.17
C PHE A 412 9.09 22.39 18.67
N GLU A 413 8.16 23.33 18.76
CA GLU A 413 6.76 23.04 19.03
C GLU A 413 5.93 23.22 17.76
N VAL A 414 5.24 22.16 17.35
CA VAL A 414 4.34 22.13 16.20
C VAL A 414 2.92 22.23 16.71
N LEU A 415 2.25 23.32 16.38
CA LEU A 415 0.86 23.56 16.78
C LEU A 415 -0.04 23.55 15.53
N PRO A 416 -0.85 22.49 15.31
CA PRO A 416 -1.86 22.47 14.27
C PRO A 416 -2.89 23.59 14.45
N HIS A 417 -3.30 24.23 13.36
CA HIS A 417 -4.32 25.29 13.35
C HIS A 417 -5.57 24.83 12.57
N LYS A 418 -6.50 25.74 12.30
CA LYS A 418 -7.67 25.45 11.46
C LYS A 418 -7.22 25.14 10.02
N ASN A 419 -7.98 24.27 9.35
CA ASN A 419 -7.72 23.81 7.99
C ASN A 419 -6.38 23.05 7.90
N THR A 420 -5.64 23.23 6.81
CA THR A 420 -4.33 22.63 6.55
C THR A 420 -3.21 23.63 6.83
N SER A 421 -3.32 24.34 7.95
CA SER A 421 -2.31 25.28 8.43
C SER A 421 -1.80 24.87 9.82
N PHE A 422 -0.54 25.19 10.12
CA PHE A 422 0.07 24.92 11.40
C PHE A 422 1.25 25.87 11.66
N SER A 423 1.64 26.02 12.92
CA SER A 423 2.74 26.87 13.34
C SER A 423 3.88 26.04 13.91
N VAL A 424 5.11 26.45 13.65
CA VAL A 424 6.33 25.86 14.20
C VAL A 424 7.04 26.91 15.03
N PHE A 425 7.04 26.74 16.35
CA PHE A 425 7.73 27.60 17.30
C PHE A 425 9.12 27.07 17.60
N PHE A 426 10.09 27.98 17.72
CA PHE A 426 11.49 27.66 17.99
C PHE A 426 12.18 28.85 18.66
N LEU A 427 13.30 28.59 19.33
CA LEU A 427 14.15 29.66 19.88
C LEU A 427 14.86 30.40 18.74
N HIS A 428 14.87 31.73 18.83
CA HIS A 428 15.58 32.55 17.86
C HIS A 428 17.08 32.17 17.88
N PRO A 429 17.70 31.92 16.71
CA PRO A 429 19.08 31.40 16.66
C PRO A 429 20.14 32.40 17.13
N VAL A 430 19.76 33.68 17.25
CA VAL A 430 20.66 34.78 17.63
C VAL A 430 20.31 35.39 18.99
N GLU A 431 19.03 35.38 19.36
CA GLU A 431 18.47 36.14 20.49
C GLU A 431 17.70 35.18 21.42
N ASP A 432 17.45 35.56 22.66
CA ASP A 432 16.72 34.72 23.64
C ASP A 432 15.18 34.78 23.51
N ASN A 433 14.67 35.17 22.34
CA ASN A 433 13.23 35.29 22.07
C ASN A 433 12.69 34.10 21.26
N LEU A 434 11.37 33.89 21.31
CA LEU A 434 10.70 32.88 20.49
C LEU A 434 10.41 33.41 19.07
N ALA A 435 10.69 32.58 18.08
CA ALA A 435 10.31 32.78 16.69
C ALA A 435 9.25 31.76 16.27
N CYS A 436 8.43 32.11 15.28
CA CYS A 436 7.36 31.26 14.79
C CYS A 436 7.30 31.29 13.26
N VAL A 437 7.19 30.12 12.64
CA VAL A 437 6.85 29.99 11.21
C VAL A 437 5.44 29.42 11.11
N ILE A 438 4.54 30.18 10.50
CA ILE A 438 3.22 29.69 10.09
C ILE A 438 3.35 29.09 8.70
N ILE A 439 2.88 27.86 8.53
CA ILE A 439 2.86 27.12 7.27
C ILE A 439 1.40 26.85 6.91
N ASP A 440 0.97 27.33 5.74
CA ASP A 440 -0.37 27.10 5.21
C ASP A 440 -0.29 26.34 3.88
N VAL A 441 -0.83 25.13 3.85
CA VAL A 441 -0.89 24.29 2.64
C VAL A 441 -2.12 24.68 1.86
N ILE A 442 -1.92 25.46 0.80
CA ILE A 442 -2.99 25.98 -0.07
C ILE A 442 -3.48 24.89 -1.03
N ASN A 443 -2.54 24.14 -1.60
CA ASN A 443 -2.77 22.92 -2.36
C ASN A 443 -1.49 22.06 -2.34
N SER A 444 -1.51 20.89 -2.99
CA SER A 444 -0.36 19.98 -3.02
C SER A 444 0.92 20.53 -3.66
N ARG A 445 0.83 21.65 -4.39
CA ARG A 445 1.91 22.27 -5.16
C ARG A 445 2.28 23.66 -4.61
N GLU A 446 1.44 24.22 -3.74
CA GLU A 446 1.56 25.57 -3.23
C GLU A 446 1.41 25.60 -1.71
N VAL A 447 2.47 26.10 -1.07
CA VAL A 447 2.54 26.32 0.37
C VAL A 447 2.95 27.77 0.60
N GLN A 448 2.23 28.44 1.48
CA GLN A 448 2.53 29.77 1.96
C GLN A 448 3.21 29.68 3.32
N CYS A 449 4.23 30.50 3.56
CA CYS A 449 4.94 30.54 4.84
C CYS A 449 5.06 31.99 5.33
N CYS A 450 4.85 32.20 6.62
CA CYS A 450 5.00 33.50 7.27
C CYS A 450 5.89 33.35 8.51
N LEU A 451 7.05 34.01 8.49
CA LEU A 451 7.94 34.09 9.64
C LEU A 451 7.55 35.27 10.53
N HIS A 452 7.32 34.99 11.80
CA HIS A 452 7.05 35.95 12.85
C HIS A 452 8.19 35.96 13.86
N LEU A 453 8.80 37.13 14.02
CA LEU A 453 9.86 37.41 14.99
C LEU A 453 9.34 38.45 15.99
N ASN A 454 10.00 38.58 17.14
CA ASN A 454 9.72 39.72 18.02
C ASN A 454 10.11 41.01 17.26
N PRO A 455 9.28 42.07 17.26
CA PRO A 455 9.60 43.31 16.56
C PRO A 455 10.92 44.00 16.98
N ARG A 456 11.47 43.59 18.13
CA ARG A 456 12.75 44.09 18.66
C ARG A 456 13.95 43.28 18.20
N ASP A 457 13.74 42.09 17.64
CA ASP A 457 14.80 41.20 17.21
C ASP A 457 15.37 41.63 15.86
N GLN A 458 16.65 41.31 15.64
CA GLN A 458 17.24 41.46 14.31
C GLN A 458 16.54 40.51 13.32
N PRO A 459 16.23 40.96 12.09
CA PRO A 459 15.64 40.09 11.10
C PRO A 459 16.59 38.94 10.74
N LEU A 460 16.02 37.74 10.58
CA LEU A 460 16.74 36.61 10.01
C LEU A 460 16.92 36.81 8.49
N ASN A 461 18.03 36.33 7.93
CA ASN A 461 18.24 36.24 6.47
C ASN A 461 17.28 35.28 5.74
N SER A 462 16.34 34.68 6.47
CA SER A 462 15.33 33.78 5.95
C SER A 462 14.01 34.54 5.84
N ASP A 463 13.69 35.06 4.66
CA ASP A 463 12.40 35.67 4.39
C ASP A 463 11.30 34.61 4.15
N ASN A 464 10.05 35.07 4.08
CA ASN A 464 8.89 34.22 3.83
C ASN A 464 9.05 33.38 2.54
N ASP A 465 9.60 33.99 1.48
CA ASP A 465 9.80 33.34 0.19
C ASP A 465 10.90 32.26 0.25
N PHE A 466 11.97 32.48 1.01
CA PHE A 466 13.01 31.50 1.25
C PHE A 466 12.44 30.26 1.93
N ILE A 467 11.65 30.46 2.98
CA ILE A 467 11.03 29.36 3.73
C ILE A 467 10.03 28.62 2.83
N ALA A 468 9.15 29.33 2.13
CA ALA A 468 8.20 28.71 1.21
C ALA A 468 8.89 27.89 0.10
N ARG A 469 9.98 28.41 -0.48
CA ARG A 469 10.80 27.66 -1.45
C ARG A 469 11.46 26.44 -0.83
N ALA A 470 11.95 26.54 0.41
CA ALA A 470 12.53 25.40 1.10
C ALA A 470 11.49 24.30 1.34
N VAL A 471 10.31 24.67 1.85
CA VAL A 471 9.18 23.73 2.07
C VAL A 471 8.78 23.07 0.75
N LYS A 472 8.59 23.82 -0.33
CA LYS A 472 8.23 23.25 -1.65
C LYS A 472 9.27 22.28 -2.21
N ARG A 473 10.55 22.42 -1.84
CA ARG A 473 11.64 21.56 -2.35
C ARG A 473 11.81 20.26 -1.56
N CYS A 474 11.41 20.20 -0.30
CA CYS A 474 11.63 19.02 0.52
C CYS A 474 10.36 18.43 1.14
N MET A 475 9.29 19.21 1.29
CA MET A 475 8.08 18.86 2.06
C MET A 475 8.42 18.24 3.43
N SER A 476 9.42 18.80 4.12
CA SER A 476 9.92 18.31 5.41
C SER A 476 10.20 19.48 6.34
N VAL A 477 9.46 19.55 7.46
CA VAL A 477 9.63 20.58 8.49
C VAL A 477 11.05 20.53 9.09
N PRO A 478 11.62 19.36 9.46
CA PRO A 478 13.00 19.31 9.94
C PRO A 478 14.04 19.87 8.98
N VAL A 479 13.94 19.54 7.70
CA VAL A 479 14.89 20.03 6.69
C VAL A 479 14.79 21.55 6.54
N VAL A 480 13.57 22.10 6.61
CA VAL A 480 13.31 23.55 6.55
C VAL A 480 13.91 24.25 7.77
N MET A 481 13.64 23.75 8.98
CA MET A 481 14.17 24.36 10.20
C MET A 481 15.70 24.33 10.24
N ARG A 482 16.32 23.23 9.79
CA ARG A 482 17.77 23.18 9.61
C ARG A 482 18.28 24.26 8.65
N ALA A 483 17.59 24.47 7.52
CA ALA A 483 17.96 25.49 6.55
C ALA A 483 17.87 26.91 7.14
N VAL A 484 16.80 27.20 7.90
CA VAL A 484 16.61 28.48 8.60
C VAL A 484 17.73 28.72 9.61
N LEU A 485 18.03 27.73 10.46
CA LEU A 485 19.08 27.84 11.48
C LEU A 485 20.48 27.97 10.87
N ARG A 486 20.78 27.21 9.81
CA ARG A 486 22.06 27.30 9.10
C ARG A 486 22.25 28.68 8.44
N ASN A 487 21.17 29.25 7.89
CA ASN A 487 21.23 30.58 7.28
C ASN A 487 21.48 31.67 8.34
N ALA A 488 20.87 31.55 9.53
CA ALA A 488 21.12 32.44 10.65
C ALA A 488 22.55 32.32 11.21
N ALA A 489 23.09 31.10 11.29
CA ALA A 489 24.47 30.89 11.75
C ALA A 489 25.52 31.53 10.82
N ARG A 490 25.26 31.60 9.50
CA ARG A 490 26.14 32.30 8.55
C ARG A 490 26.20 33.80 8.81
N MET A 491 25.08 34.43 9.18
CA MET A 491 25.08 35.85 9.56
C MET A 491 26.00 36.13 10.74
N LYS A 492 26.00 35.26 11.76
CA LYS A 492 26.89 35.38 12.92
C LYS A 492 28.37 35.26 12.58
N ALA A 493 28.71 34.55 11.50
CA ALA A 493 30.10 34.39 11.06
C ALA A 493 30.59 35.56 10.19
N ASP A 494 29.67 36.25 9.51
CA ASP A 494 29.96 37.39 8.64
C ASP A 494 29.81 38.77 9.34
N SER A 495 29.34 38.79 10.60
CA SER A 495 29.22 39.97 11.48
C SER A 495 30.36 40.01 12.48
#